data_AF-W5KQC7-F1
#
_entry.id   AF-W5KQC7-F1
#
_cell.length_a   1.000
_cell.length_b   1.000
_cell.length_c   1.000
_cell.angle_alpha   90.00
_cell.angle_beta   90.00
_cell.angle_gamma   90.00
#
_symmetry.space_group_name_H-M   'P 1'
#
loop_
_entity.id
_entity.type
_entity.pdbx_description
1 polymer ?
#
loop_
_entity_poly.entity_id
_entity_poly.type
_entity_poly.pdbx_seq_one_letter_code
_entity_poly.pdbx_strand_id
1 'polypeptide(L)'
;MNFGVYSLHLVLAALLHASALKAAHIPPKDGGKSKNEVVPFMDVYTKSQCNTREVLVDILQEYPDDIESTYIPSCVVLNRCAGCCNDEALECGPKETQTVTMEVLRVRQGFAQHKYQLNFTEHTKCECRPKQELKTKKEKKPRKGKGQKRKAERLRGDGPQAHSSGSTPLQPGPVCLTLAALVLEQCVWFSSC
;
A
#
# COMPACT_ATOMS: atom_id res chain seq x y z
N MET A 1 25.09 -20.48 61.85
CA MET A 1 25.44 -20.80 60.45
C MET A 1 24.23 -20.55 59.54
N ASN A 2 24.35 -19.60 58.61
CA ASN A 2 23.31 -19.18 57.66
C ASN A 2 23.24 -20.06 56.39
N PHE A 3 23.59 -21.35 56.47
CA PHE A 3 23.76 -22.19 55.27
C PHE A 3 22.44 -22.41 54.50
N GLY A 4 21.33 -22.54 55.22
CA GLY A 4 19.99 -22.67 54.62
C GLY A 4 19.53 -21.39 53.90
N VAL A 5 19.87 -20.22 54.44
CA VAL A 5 19.49 -18.92 53.86
C VAL A 5 20.28 -18.67 52.57
N TYR A 6 21.59 -18.96 52.57
CA TYR A 6 22.41 -18.89 51.36
C TYR A 6 21.93 -19.86 50.28
N SER A 7 21.57 -21.09 50.66
CA SER A 7 21.05 -22.10 49.72
C SER A 7 19.72 -21.66 49.10
N LEU A 8 18.81 -21.09 49.90
CA LEU A 8 17.53 -20.59 49.41
C LEU A 8 17.70 -19.39 48.46
N HIS A 9 18.61 -18.47 48.77
CA HIS A 9 18.95 -17.35 47.89
C HIS A 9 19.55 -17.82 46.56
N LEU A 10 20.39 -18.87 46.58
CA LEU A 10 21.01 -19.43 45.37
C LEU A 10 19.97 -20.06 44.43
N VAL A 11 18.98 -20.75 45.01
CA VAL A 11 17.86 -21.33 44.25
C VAL A 11 16.94 -20.25 43.68
N LEU A 12 16.61 -19.22 44.45
CA LEU A 12 15.81 -18.08 43.98
C LEU A 12 16.49 -17.32 42.83
N ALA A 13 17.81 -17.10 42.93
CA ALA A 13 18.59 -16.49 41.86
C ALA A 13 18.58 -17.37 40.60
N ALA A 14 18.75 -18.69 40.74
CA ALA A 14 18.71 -19.61 39.59
C ALA A 14 17.34 -19.61 38.89
N LEU A 15 16.24 -19.58 39.64
CA LEU A 15 14.87 -19.53 39.09
C LEU A 15 14.57 -18.22 38.35
N LEU A 16 15.07 -17.08 38.86
CA LEU A 16 14.93 -15.78 38.20
C LEU A 16 15.73 -15.68 36.89
N HIS A 17 16.92 -16.29 36.82
CA HIS A 17 17.67 -16.37 35.57
C HIS A 17 17.04 -17.33 34.56
N ALA A 18 16.40 -18.41 35.04
CA ALA A 18 15.68 -19.35 34.17
C ALA A 18 14.44 -18.73 33.50
N SER A 19 13.73 -17.82 34.19
CA SER A 19 12.60 -17.10 33.61
C SER A 19 13.02 -16.04 32.59
N ALA A 20 14.23 -15.48 32.71
CA ALA A 20 14.78 -14.54 31.71
C ALA A 20 15.15 -15.22 30.37
N LEU A 21 15.46 -16.52 30.37
CA LEU A 21 15.75 -17.28 29.14
C LEU A 21 14.52 -17.58 28.28
N LYS A 22 13.30 -17.32 28.79
CA LYS A 22 12.05 -17.52 28.02
C LYS A 22 11.54 -16.26 27.32
N ALA A 23 12.31 -15.15 27.36
CA ALA A 23 11.98 -13.91 26.67
C ALA A 23 12.70 -13.73 25.31
N ALA A 24 13.38 -14.75 24.80
CA ALA A 24 14.04 -14.70 23.50
C ALA A 24 13.55 -15.83 22.60
N HIS A 25 12.30 -15.72 22.11
CA HIS A 25 11.97 -16.29 20.80
C HIS A 25 12.77 -15.51 19.75
N ILE A 26 14.04 -15.88 19.58
CA ILE A 26 14.85 -15.47 18.44
C ILE A 26 14.24 -16.21 17.24
N PRO A 27 13.63 -15.52 16.26
CA PRO A 27 13.23 -16.19 15.03
C PRO A 27 14.49 -16.85 14.43
N PRO A 28 14.39 -18.08 13.91
CA PRO A 28 15.54 -18.76 13.34
C PRO A 28 16.21 -17.84 12.33
N LYS A 29 17.52 -17.63 12.53
CA LYS A 29 18.39 -16.88 11.64
C LYS A 29 18.31 -17.56 10.28
N ASP A 30 17.58 -16.96 9.34
CA ASP A 30 17.42 -17.44 7.98
C ASP A 30 18.83 -17.68 7.40
N GLY A 31 19.21 -18.95 7.31
CA GLY A 31 20.37 -19.38 6.56
C GLY A 31 20.21 -18.89 5.13
N GLY A 32 21.27 -18.30 4.58
CA GLY A 32 21.25 -17.55 3.32
C GLY A 32 20.34 -18.20 2.27
N LYS A 33 19.22 -17.52 1.97
CA LYS A 33 18.27 -17.94 0.96
C LYS A 33 19.00 -18.09 -0.38
N SER A 34 18.99 -19.31 -0.91
CA SER A 34 19.56 -19.61 -2.21
C SER A 34 18.86 -18.77 -3.29
N LYS A 35 19.58 -18.35 -4.32
CA LYS A 35 19.08 -17.41 -5.36
C LYS A 35 17.89 -17.95 -6.19
N ASN A 36 17.42 -19.17 -5.94
CA ASN A 36 16.34 -19.85 -6.67
C ASN A 36 15.23 -20.37 -5.73
N GLU A 37 14.98 -19.74 -4.58
CA GLU A 37 13.87 -20.13 -3.70
C GLU A 37 12.53 -19.77 -4.35
N VAL A 38 11.76 -20.79 -4.76
CA VAL A 38 10.40 -20.61 -5.29
C VAL A 38 9.44 -20.51 -4.10
N VAL A 39 8.72 -19.39 -4.01
CA VAL A 39 7.65 -19.23 -3.02
C VAL A 39 6.51 -20.21 -3.36
N PRO A 40 6.08 -21.08 -2.43
CA PRO A 40 5.00 -22.03 -2.67
C PRO A 40 3.70 -21.34 -3.10
N PHE A 41 2.93 -21.99 -3.98
CA PHE A 41 1.65 -21.45 -4.46
C PHE A 41 0.69 -21.05 -3.33
N MET A 42 0.57 -21.88 -2.30
CA MET A 42 -0.32 -21.60 -1.17
C MET A 42 0.11 -20.34 -0.41
N ASP A 43 1.42 -20.10 -0.29
CA ASP A 43 1.93 -18.88 0.35
C ASP A 43 1.62 -17.65 -0.49
N VAL A 44 1.77 -17.74 -1.82
CA VAL A 44 1.38 -16.66 -2.74
C VAL A 44 -0.11 -16.39 -2.60
N TYR A 45 -0.96 -17.40 -2.67
CA TYR A 45 -2.42 -17.29 -2.59
C TYR A 45 -2.88 -16.66 -1.26
N THR A 46 -2.41 -17.18 -0.13
CA THR A 46 -2.79 -16.67 1.19
C THR A 46 -2.24 -15.26 1.43
N LYS A 47 -1.04 -14.95 0.94
CA LYS A 47 -0.48 -13.61 1.06
C LYS A 47 -1.07 -12.62 0.06
N SER A 48 -1.69 -13.06 -1.05
CA SER A 48 -2.27 -12.17 -2.05
C SER A 48 -3.78 -11.97 -1.89
N GLN A 49 -4.46 -12.80 -1.09
CA GLN A 49 -5.91 -12.70 -0.89
C GLN A 49 -6.36 -11.33 -0.38
N CYS A 50 -7.60 -10.95 -0.71
CA CYS A 50 -8.24 -9.72 -0.23
C CYS A 50 -8.25 -9.66 1.30
N ASN A 51 -7.50 -8.70 1.86
CA ASN A 51 -7.39 -8.51 3.30
C ASN A 51 -7.08 -7.03 3.62
N THR A 52 -7.19 -6.66 4.90
CA THR A 52 -6.70 -5.37 5.40
C THR A 52 -5.18 -5.36 5.39
N ARG A 53 -4.59 -4.31 4.82
CA ARG A 53 -3.13 -4.10 4.74
C ARG A 53 -2.79 -2.64 5.00
N GLU A 54 -1.60 -2.44 5.54
CA GLU A 54 -1.02 -1.12 5.68
C GLU A 54 -0.62 -0.57 4.30
N VAL A 55 -1.12 0.62 3.98
CA VAL A 55 -0.79 1.35 2.76
C VAL A 55 -0.44 2.79 3.10
N LEU A 56 0.45 3.38 2.33
CA LEU A 56 0.75 4.81 2.41
C LEU A 56 -0.27 5.59 1.60
N VAL A 57 -0.96 6.53 2.25
CA VAL A 57 -1.92 7.43 1.62
C VAL A 57 -1.40 8.85 1.72
N ASP A 58 -1.38 9.56 0.59
CA ASP A 58 -1.05 10.98 0.53
C ASP A 58 -2.18 11.80 1.16
N ILE A 59 -1.83 12.67 2.10
CA ILE A 59 -2.79 13.52 2.82
C ILE A 59 -3.47 14.50 1.85
N LEU A 60 -2.75 15.05 0.87
CA LEU A 60 -3.30 16.03 -0.07
C LEU A 60 -4.34 15.40 -1.01
N GLN A 61 -4.23 14.10 -1.27
CA GLN A 61 -5.20 13.38 -2.08
C GLN A 61 -6.53 13.15 -1.34
N GLU A 62 -6.47 12.91 -0.03
CA GLU A 62 -7.67 12.75 0.82
C GLU A 62 -8.29 14.12 1.20
N TYR A 63 -7.46 15.16 1.30
CA TYR A 63 -7.86 16.52 1.70
C TYR A 63 -7.45 17.57 0.65
N PRO A 64 -8.08 17.58 -0.54
CA PRO A 64 -7.73 18.50 -1.61
C PRO A 64 -8.10 19.96 -1.32
N ASP A 65 -8.99 20.21 -0.36
CA ASP A 65 -9.49 21.57 -0.05
C ASP A 65 -8.46 22.48 0.64
N ASP A 66 -7.36 21.92 1.17
CA ASP A 66 -6.31 22.63 1.89
C ASP A 66 -5.07 22.93 1.00
N ILE A 67 -5.30 23.44 -0.22
CA ILE A 67 -4.28 23.62 -1.29
C ILE A 67 -3.07 24.48 -0.84
N GLU A 68 -3.27 25.41 0.09
CA GLU A 68 -2.22 26.33 0.57
C GLU A 68 -1.39 25.76 1.74
N SER A 69 -1.63 24.51 2.16
CA SER A 69 -1.01 23.91 3.34
C SER A 69 -0.19 22.68 3.01
N THR A 70 1.05 22.66 3.50
CA THR A 70 1.90 21.46 3.44
C THR A 70 1.80 20.70 4.76
N TYR A 71 1.59 19.39 4.68
CA TYR A 71 1.55 18.51 5.85
C TYR A 71 2.88 17.77 6.03
N ILE A 72 3.34 17.65 7.29
CA ILE A 72 4.51 16.87 7.68
C ILE A 72 4.07 15.83 8.71
N PRO A 73 4.18 14.52 8.43
CA PRO A 73 4.58 13.93 7.13
C PRO A 73 3.55 14.23 6.02
N SER A 74 3.94 14.08 4.75
CA SER A 74 3.03 14.25 3.60
C SER A 74 2.13 13.03 3.37
N CYS A 75 2.52 11.86 3.89
CA CYS A 75 1.76 10.63 3.81
C CYS A 75 1.59 9.99 5.18
N VAL A 76 0.51 9.23 5.36
CA VAL A 76 0.20 8.47 6.56
C VAL A 76 0.02 6.99 6.22
N VAL A 77 0.34 6.12 7.19
CA VAL A 77 0.09 4.68 7.07
C VAL A 77 -1.34 4.40 7.53
N LEU A 78 -2.17 3.82 6.67
CA LEU A 78 -3.55 3.45 6.98
C LEU A 78 -3.82 2.00 6.63
N ASN A 79 -4.72 1.39 7.39
CA ASN A 79 -5.31 0.11 7.03
C ASN A 79 -6.34 0.27 5.92
N ARG A 80 -6.04 -0.24 4.71
CA ARG A 80 -6.97 -0.29 3.57
C ARG A 80 -7.09 -1.70 3.03
N CYS A 81 -8.17 -1.95 2.30
CA CYS A 81 -8.39 -3.26 1.66
C CYS A 81 -7.49 -3.37 0.44
N ALA A 82 -6.70 -4.44 0.38
CA ALA A 82 -5.81 -4.72 -0.72
C ALA A 82 -5.62 -6.23 -0.91
N GLY A 83 -5.33 -6.62 -2.15
CA GLY A 83 -5.18 -8.01 -2.57
C GLY A 83 -6.07 -8.33 -3.78
N CYS A 84 -6.08 -9.60 -4.17
CA CYS A 84 -6.85 -10.10 -5.28
C CYS A 84 -8.03 -10.96 -4.82
N CYS A 85 -9.05 -11.00 -5.67
CA CYS A 85 -10.15 -11.96 -5.61
C CYS A 85 -9.95 -13.02 -6.71
N ASN A 86 -10.61 -14.16 -6.58
CA ASN A 86 -10.45 -15.28 -7.51
C ASN A 86 -11.13 -15.06 -8.87
N ASP A 87 -12.05 -14.09 -8.95
CA ASP A 87 -12.83 -13.77 -10.13
C ASP A 87 -12.61 -12.29 -10.46
N GLU A 88 -12.34 -11.99 -11.74
CA GLU A 88 -12.14 -10.63 -12.24
C GLU A 88 -13.42 -9.78 -12.18
N ALA A 89 -14.59 -10.42 -12.12
CA ALA A 89 -15.87 -9.76 -11.87
C ALA A 89 -16.03 -9.29 -10.42
N LEU A 90 -15.13 -9.71 -9.51
CA LEU A 90 -15.11 -9.27 -8.11
C LEU A 90 -14.04 -8.19 -7.88
N GLU A 91 -14.31 -7.29 -6.95
CA GLU A 91 -13.38 -6.29 -6.43
C GLU A 91 -13.22 -6.44 -4.92
N CYS A 92 -12.00 -6.22 -4.42
CA CYS A 92 -11.70 -6.24 -2.99
C CYS A 92 -12.10 -4.89 -2.38
N GLY A 93 -13.10 -4.89 -1.51
CA GLY A 93 -13.65 -3.67 -0.91
C GLY A 93 -13.89 -3.78 0.60
N PRO A 94 -14.08 -2.65 1.30
CA PRO A 94 -14.32 -2.62 2.74
C PRO A 94 -15.70 -3.15 3.10
N LYS A 95 -15.73 -4.09 4.05
CA LYS A 95 -16.95 -4.54 4.73
C LYS A 95 -17.29 -3.67 5.93
N GLU A 96 -16.28 -3.37 6.73
CA GLU A 96 -16.39 -2.53 7.91
C GLU A 96 -15.26 -1.49 7.87
N THR A 97 -15.57 -0.28 8.34
CA THR A 97 -14.63 0.84 8.38
C THR A 97 -14.68 1.53 9.74
N GLN A 98 -13.60 2.22 10.08
CA GLN A 98 -13.48 3.01 11.28
C GLN A 98 -12.73 4.30 10.97
N THR A 99 -13.09 5.39 11.64
CA THR A 99 -12.34 6.65 11.58
C THR A 99 -11.23 6.66 12.62
N VAL A 100 -10.02 7.00 12.20
CA VAL A 100 -8.85 7.17 13.07
C VAL A 100 -8.36 8.61 12.96
N THR A 101 -8.13 9.25 14.10
CA THR A 101 -7.59 10.61 14.15
C THR A 101 -6.07 10.55 14.25
N MET A 102 -5.38 11.25 13.37
CA MET A 102 -3.92 11.34 13.34
C MET A 102 -3.46 12.77 13.48
N GLU A 103 -2.33 12.96 14.16
CA GLU A 103 -1.71 14.27 14.35
C GLU A 103 -0.60 14.48 13.32
N VAL A 104 -0.67 15.61 12.63
CA VAL A 104 0.30 16.04 11.60
C VAL A 104 0.71 17.49 11.85
N LEU A 105 1.87 17.89 11.35
CA LEU A 105 2.24 19.30 11.35
C LEU A 105 1.70 19.95 10.08
N ARG A 106 0.94 21.03 10.25
CA ARG A 106 0.47 21.86 9.14
C ARG A 106 1.35 23.09 9.01
N VAL A 107 1.92 23.28 7.82
CA VAL A 107 2.77 24.42 7.47
C VAL A 107 2.03 25.29 6.45
N ARG A 108 1.79 26.55 6.80
CA ARG A 108 1.27 27.57 5.87
C ARG A 108 2.40 28.49 5.42
N GLN A 109 2.28 29.06 4.22
CA GLN A 109 3.22 30.05 3.69
C GLN A 109 3.32 31.22 4.69
N GLY A 110 4.45 31.35 5.40
CA GLY A 110 4.61 32.27 6.54
C GLY A 110 5.11 31.66 7.86
N PHE A 111 5.56 30.40 7.86
CA PHE A 111 6.37 29.74 8.92
C PHE A 111 5.66 29.30 10.21
N ALA A 112 4.37 29.54 10.38
CA ALA A 112 3.64 29.00 11.53
C ALA A 112 3.36 27.49 11.36
N GLN A 113 4.16 26.66 12.02
CA GLN A 113 3.93 25.22 12.12
C GLN A 113 3.07 24.92 13.36
N HIS A 114 1.97 24.22 13.16
CA HIS A 114 1.10 23.81 14.27
C HIS A 114 0.71 22.34 14.11
N LYS A 115 0.57 21.67 15.25
CA LYS A 115 -0.04 20.34 15.33
C LYS A 115 -1.50 20.45 14.91
N TYR A 116 -1.90 19.60 13.99
CA TYR A 116 -3.22 19.58 13.41
C TYR A 116 -3.73 18.13 13.40
N GLN A 117 -5.00 17.95 13.71
CA GLN A 117 -5.63 16.63 13.75
C GLN A 117 -6.44 16.41 12.48
N LEU A 118 -6.19 15.28 11.81
CA LEU A 118 -6.91 14.85 10.61
C LEU A 118 -7.59 13.51 10.88
N ASN A 119 -8.74 13.30 10.25
CA ASN A 119 -9.54 12.09 10.42
C ASN A 119 -9.46 11.20 9.18
N PHE A 120 -8.88 10.02 9.30
CA PHE A 120 -8.75 9.10 8.18
C PHE A 120 -9.70 7.92 8.32
N THR A 121 -10.20 7.41 7.20
CA THR A 121 -10.99 6.17 7.18
C THR A 121 -10.06 4.98 7.02
N GLU A 122 -10.11 4.06 7.97
CA GLU A 122 -9.47 2.74 7.93
C GLU A 122 -10.49 1.63 7.67
N HIS A 123 -10.02 0.55 7.06
CA HIS A 123 -10.83 -0.63 6.74
C HIS A 123 -10.51 -1.75 7.74
N THR A 124 -11.45 -2.09 8.62
CA THR A 124 -11.25 -3.11 9.66
C THR A 124 -11.56 -4.52 9.17
N LYS A 125 -12.43 -4.66 8.16
CA LYS A 125 -12.71 -5.93 7.47
C LYS A 125 -12.88 -5.71 5.97
N CYS A 126 -12.39 -6.67 5.18
CA CYS A 126 -12.46 -6.63 3.71
C CYS A 126 -13.19 -7.87 3.17
N GLU A 127 -13.86 -7.71 2.03
CA GLU A 127 -14.49 -8.82 1.32
C GLU A 127 -14.49 -8.60 -0.20
N CYS A 128 -14.54 -9.71 -0.95
CA CYS A 128 -14.69 -9.68 -2.40
C CYS A 128 -16.16 -9.46 -2.77
N ARG A 129 -16.45 -8.38 -3.50
CA ARG A 129 -17.81 -8.00 -3.92
C ARG A 129 -17.93 -7.93 -5.43
N PRO A 130 -19.09 -8.19 -6.03
CA PRO A 130 -19.30 -8.00 -7.46
C PRO A 130 -19.10 -6.55 -7.88
N LYS A 131 -18.30 -6.32 -8.94
CA LYS A 131 -18.13 -5.02 -9.56
C LYS A 131 -19.46 -4.54 -10.12
N GLN A 132 -19.81 -3.29 -9.85
CA GLN A 132 -20.94 -2.67 -10.51
C GLN A 132 -20.56 -2.35 -11.96
N GLU A 133 -20.99 -3.20 -12.89
CA GLU A 133 -20.89 -2.95 -14.33
C GLU A 133 -21.65 -1.65 -14.66
N LEU A 134 -20.92 -0.53 -14.75
CA LEU A 134 -21.45 0.69 -15.34
C LEU A 134 -21.78 0.36 -16.80
N LYS A 135 -23.06 0.07 -17.07
CA LYS A 135 -23.60 -0.09 -18.41
C LYS A 135 -23.33 1.21 -19.18
N THR A 136 -22.17 1.29 -19.83
CA THR A 136 -21.90 2.28 -20.85
C THR A 136 -22.88 1.96 -21.97
N LYS A 137 -24.00 2.68 -21.97
CA LYS A 137 -25.05 2.64 -22.98
C LYS A 137 -24.43 3.03 -24.32
N LYS A 138 -23.79 2.08 -25.01
CA LYS A 138 -23.48 2.19 -26.44
C LYS A 138 -24.82 2.16 -27.16
N GLU A 139 -25.46 3.32 -27.28
CA GLU A 139 -26.56 3.56 -28.22
C GLU A 139 -26.03 3.34 -29.64
N LYS A 140 -25.99 2.08 -30.08
CA LYS A 140 -25.91 1.77 -31.50
C LYS A 140 -27.28 2.04 -32.11
N LYS A 141 -27.52 3.26 -32.58
CA LYS A 141 -28.65 3.55 -33.48
C LYS A 141 -28.54 2.63 -34.71
N PRO A 142 -29.54 1.81 -35.04
CA PRO A 142 -29.52 1.04 -36.27
C PRO A 142 -29.83 2.00 -37.43
N ARG A 143 -28.82 2.36 -38.23
CA ARG A 143 -29.07 2.99 -39.54
C ARG A 143 -29.60 1.91 -40.49
N LYS A 144 -30.90 2.01 -40.79
CA LYS A 144 -31.59 1.33 -41.89
C LYS A 144 -30.84 1.62 -43.21
N GLY A 145 -30.29 0.57 -43.82
CA GLY A 145 -29.69 0.61 -45.16
C GLY A 145 -30.03 -0.68 -45.90
N LYS A 146 -30.82 -0.56 -46.97
CA LYS A 146 -31.25 -1.64 -47.85
C LYS A 146 -30.06 -2.22 -48.64
N GLY A 147 -30.03 -3.55 -48.77
CA GLY A 147 -29.75 -4.19 -50.07
C GLY A 147 -28.49 -5.05 -50.21
N GLN A 148 -28.73 -6.28 -50.69
CA GLN A 148 -27.89 -7.13 -51.54
C GLN A 148 -26.92 -8.14 -50.89
N LYS A 149 -27.53 -9.28 -50.55
CA LYS A 149 -27.10 -10.67 -50.77
C LYS A 149 -25.87 -10.84 -51.70
N ARG A 150 -24.71 -11.23 -51.16
CA ARG A 150 -23.72 -12.07 -51.86
C ARG A 150 -23.02 -13.02 -50.87
N LYS A 151 -23.13 -14.31 -51.19
CA LYS A 151 -22.54 -15.48 -50.54
C LYS A 151 -21.05 -15.55 -50.91
N ALA A 152 -20.15 -15.57 -49.94
CA ALA A 152 -18.77 -15.98 -50.15
C ALA A 152 -18.22 -16.59 -48.85
N GLU A 153 -18.22 -17.92 -48.82
CA GLU A 153 -17.51 -18.74 -47.85
C GLU A 153 -16.03 -18.74 -48.24
N ARG A 154 -15.15 -18.23 -47.37
CA ARG A 154 -13.70 -18.49 -47.42
C ARG A 154 -13.16 -18.61 -46.01
N LEU A 155 -12.76 -19.84 -45.68
CA LEU A 155 -11.83 -20.18 -44.61
C LEU A 155 -10.48 -19.52 -44.85
N ARG A 156 -10.02 -18.70 -43.90
CA ARG A 156 -8.67 -18.69 -43.29
C ARG A 156 -8.39 -17.35 -42.63
N GLY A 157 -7.83 -17.43 -41.43
CA GLY A 157 -6.84 -16.48 -40.96
C GLY A 157 -7.34 -15.51 -39.90
N ASP A 158 -6.78 -15.70 -38.70
CA ASP A 158 -6.18 -14.65 -37.88
C ASP A 158 -7.03 -13.42 -37.50
N GLY A 159 -7.34 -13.33 -36.22
CA GLY A 159 -7.92 -12.15 -35.59
C GLY A 159 -7.41 -12.00 -34.15
N PRO A 160 -7.38 -10.78 -33.60
CA PRO A 160 -6.14 -10.05 -33.41
C PRO A 160 -5.67 -10.07 -31.95
N GLN A 161 -4.35 -10.00 -31.76
CA GLN A 161 -3.76 -9.48 -30.53
C GLN A 161 -4.31 -8.06 -30.29
N ALA A 162 -5.26 -7.95 -29.37
CA ALA A 162 -5.63 -6.67 -28.80
C ALA A 162 -4.53 -6.27 -27.84
N HIS A 163 -3.72 -5.31 -28.30
CA HIS A 163 -2.74 -4.57 -27.52
C HIS A 163 -3.29 -4.25 -26.13
N SER A 164 -2.71 -4.90 -25.12
CA SER A 164 -2.71 -4.35 -23.77
C SER A 164 -2.01 -3.01 -23.85
N SER A 165 -2.73 -1.94 -23.57
CA SER A 165 -2.14 -0.64 -23.25
C SER A 165 -1.18 -0.85 -22.09
N GLY A 166 0.11 -0.95 -22.41
CA GLY A 166 1.18 -0.93 -21.43
C GLY A 166 1.06 0.36 -20.64
N SER A 167 0.89 0.24 -19.33
CA SER A 167 1.27 1.30 -18.41
C SER A 167 2.78 1.47 -18.57
N THR A 168 3.17 2.53 -19.29
CA THR A 168 4.55 3.03 -19.28
C THR A 168 4.99 3.19 -17.82
N PRO A 169 6.14 2.63 -17.41
CA PRO A 169 6.77 3.07 -16.17
C PRO A 169 7.13 4.54 -16.39
N LEU A 170 6.61 5.43 -15.56
CA LEU A 170 7.05 6.81 -15.54
C LEU A 170 8.50 6.80 -15.08
N GLN A 171 9.44 6.83 -16.03
CA GLN A 171 10.84 7.03 -15.71
C GLN A 171 11.01 8.46 -15.18
N PRO A 172 11.76 8.65 -14.08
CA PRO A 172 12.14 9.99 -13.64
C PRO A 172 13.11 10.56 -14.68
N GLY A 173 12.63 11.54 -15.44
CA GLY A 173 13.49 12.32 -16.34
C GLY A 173 14.56 13.09 -15.53
N PRO A 174 15.72 13.40 -16.13
CA PRO A 174 16.87 14.01 -15.46
C PRO A 174 16.67 15.48 -15.02
N VAL A 175 15.45 15.99 -15.06
CA VAL A 175 15.12 17.38 -14.69
C VAL A 175 15.06 17.57 -13.16
N CYS A 176 15.07 16.48 -12.38
CA CYS A 176 15.02 16.53 -10.92
C CYS A 176 16.40 16.83 -10.27
N LEU A 177 17.51 16.65 -11.00
CA LEU A 177 18.85 16.90 -10.46
C LEU A 177 19.23 18.39 -10.43
N THR A 178 18.57 19.26 -11.20
CA THR A 178 18.86 20.70 -11.18
C THR A 178 18.07 21.48 -10.12
N LEU A 179 16.94 20.95 -9.64
CA LEU A 179 16.20 21.57 -8.53
C LEU A 179 16.73 21.16 -7.15
N ALA A 180 17.30 19.95 -7.02
CA ALA A 180 17.99 19.52 -5.81
C ALA A 180 19.27 20.36 -5.54
N ALA A 181 19.94 20.85 -6.59
CA ALA A 181 21.11 21.73 -6.47
C ALA A 181 20.76 23.14 -5.96
N LEU A 182 19.58 23.68 -6.32
CA LEU A 182 19.13 25.00 -5.88
C LEU A 182 18.67 25.03 -4.41
N VAL A 183 18.12 23.92 -3.91
CA VAL A 183 17.70 23.84 -2.48
C VAL A 183 18.91 23.64 -1.56
N LEU A 184 19.95 22.92 -2.01
CA LEU A 184 21.17 22.78 -1.19
C LEU A 184 22.00 24.07 -1.10
N GLU A 185 22.02 24.93 -2.12
CA GLU A 185 22.72 26.23 -2.04
C GLU A 185 22.06 27.21 -1.05
N GLN A 186 20.74 27.11 -0.82
CA GLN A 186 20.06 27.92 0.20
C GLN A 186 20.26 27.41 1.63
N CYS A 187 20.51 26.12 1.83
CA CYS A 187 20.81 25.57 3.16
C CYS A 187 22.23 25.89 3.65
N VAL A 188 23.22 26.02 2.75
CA VAL A 188 24.61 26.35 3.15
C VAL A 188 24.74 27.83 3.54
N TRP A 189 24.02 28.75 2.88
CA TRP A 189 24.07 30.18 3.22
C TRP A 189 23.43 30.53 4.58
N PHE A 190 22.46 29.75 5.06
CA PHE A 190 21.80 30.02 6.34
C PHE A 190 22.54 29.47 7.58
N SER A 191 23.62 28.69 7.40
CA SER A 191 24.48 28.22 8.50
C SER A 191 25.78 29.03 8.66
N SER A 192 25.96 30.16 7.98
CA SER A 192 27.11 31.06 8.14
C SER A 192 26.71 32.51 8.46
N CYS A 193 25.76 32.68 9.38
CA CYS A 193 25.48 33.96 10.05
C CYS A 193 25.39 33.71 11.56
#